data_AF-A0A927LM73-F1
#
_entry.id   AF-A0A927LM73-F1
#
_cell.length_a   1.000
_cell.length_b   1.000
_cell.length_c   1.000
_cell.angle_alpha   90.00
_cell.angle_beta   90.00
_cell.angle_gamma   90.00
#
_symmetry.space_group_name_H-M   'P 1'
#
loop_
_entity.id
_entity.type
_entity.pdbx_description
1 polymer ?
#
loop_
_entity_poly.entity_id
_entity_poly.type
_entity_poly.pdbx_seq_one_letter_code
_entity_poly.pdbx_strand_id
1 'polypeptide(L)' 'MDDVLLKSNMEKMQNRLYQLVEKSGSLVDPRVVELSQQIDHLVVTLQQRRLKYHRTSLLKNKASF' A
#
# COMPACT_ATOMS: atom_id res chain seq x y z
N MET A 1 15.63 1.92 -2.37
CA MET A 1 15.78 0.99 -1.24
C MET A 1 14.45 0.83 -0.50
N ASP A 2 13.72 1.94 -0.28
CA ASP A 2 12.39 1.94 0.34
C ASP A 2 11.33 1.10 -0.39
N ASP A 3 11.24 1.20 -1.72
CA ASP A 3 10.18 0.50 -2.48
C ASP A 3 10.25 -1.03 -2.38
N VAL A 4 11.45 -1.60 -2.28
CA VAL A 4 11.65 -3.06 -2.15
C VAL A 4 11.19 -3.55 -0.76
N LEU A 5 11.57 -2.81 0.29
CA LEU A 5 11.13 -3.10 1.66
C LEU A 5 9.62 -2.98 1.78
N LEU A 6 9.04 -1.97 1.12
CA LEU A 6 7.62 -1.73 1.14
C LEU A 6 6.83 -2.82 0.40
N LYS A 7 7.33 -3.26 -0.76
CA LYS A 7 6.76 -4.39 -1.50
C LYS A 7 6.79 -5.67 -0.65
N SER A 8 7.92 -5.98 -0.02
CA SER A 8 8.04 -7.14 0.86
C SER A 8 7.07 -7.07 2.05
N ASN A 9 6.89 -5.88 2.63
CA ASN A 9 5.92 -5.69 3.71
C ASN A 9 4.48 -5.88 3.23
N MET A 10 4.12 -5.38 2.04
CA MET A 10 2.81 -5.63 1.44
C MET A 10 2.55 -7.13 1.22
N GLU A 11 3.52 -7.85 0.67
CA GLU A 11 3.41 -9.30 0.44
C GLU A 11 3.17 -10.05 1.77
N LYS A 12 3.89 -9.68 2.84
CA LYS A 12 3.67 -10.25 4.18
C LYS A 12 2.26 -9.97 4.72
N MET A 13 1.77 -8.73 4.53
CA MET A 13 0.41 -8.36 4.97
C MET A 13 -0.66 -9.13 4.19
N GLN A 14 -0.50 -9.28 2.88
CA GLN A 14 -1.41 -10.08 2.04
C GLN A 14 -1.44 -11.54 2.47
N ASN A 15 -0.28 -12.16 2.68
CA ASN A 15 -0.21 -13.55 3.15
C ASN A 15 -0.91 -13.72 4.50
N ARG A 16 -0.75 -12.76 5.42
CA ARG A 16 -1.42 -12.79 6.72
C ARG A 16 -2.94 -12.61 6.58
N LEU A 17 -3.40 -11.81 5.62
CA LEU A 17 -4.81 -11.66 5.31
C LEU A 17 -5.41 -12.98 4.81
N TYR A 18 -4.74 -13.66 3.88
CA TYR A 18 -5.18 -14.97 3.40
C TYR A 18 -5.29 -15.99 4.53
N GLN A 19 -4.27 -16.08 5.38
CA GLN A 19 -4.30 -16.98 6.55
C GLN A 19 -5.43 -16.65 7.52
N LEU A 20 -5.75 -15.36 7.73
CA LEU A 20 -6.86 -14.95 8.60
C LEU A 20 -8.21 -15.32 8.00
N VAL A 21 -8.39 -15.17 6.69
CA VAL A 21 -9.62 -15.57 5.98
C VAL A 21 -9.78 -17.08 6.03
N GLU A 22 -8.73 -17.84 5.74
CA GLU A 22 -8.74 -19.32 5.82
C GLU A 22 -9.08 -19.80 7.23
N LYS A 23 -8.51 -19.16 8.26
CA LYS A 23 -8.74 -19.55 9.66
C LYS A 23 -10.12 -19.16 10.17
N SER A 24 -10.63 -18.00 9.78
CA SER A 24 -11.93 -17.49 10.25
C SER A 24 -13.10 -17.98 9.41
N GLY A 25 -12.86 -18.39 8.16
CA GLY A 25 -13.89 -18.68 7.17
C GLY A 25 -14.73 -17.44 6.79
N SER A 26 -14.29 -16.23 7.14
CA SER A 26 -15.09 -15.02 7.02
C SER A 26 -14.27 -13.84 6.53
N LEU A 27 -14.78 -13.17 5.50
CA LEU A 27 -14.23 -11.90 5.02
C LEU A 27 -14.59 -10.71 5.91
N VAL A 28 -15.57 -10.88 6.80
CA VAL A 28 -16.07 -9.85 7.70
C VAL A 28 -15.66 -10.08 9.16
N ASP A 29 -14.78 -11.05 9.42
CA ASP A 29 -14.11 -11.14 10.71
C ASP A 29 -13.41 -9.81 11.02
N PRO A 30 -13.59 -9.22 12.21
CA PRO A 30 -13.02 -7.91 12.52
C PRO A 30 -11.52 -7.79 12.26
N ARG A 31 -10.75 -8.88 12.43
CA ARG A 31 -9.30 -8.89 12.19
C ARG A 31 -8.96 -8.92 10.71
N VAL A 32 -9.79 -9.57 9.89
CA VAL A 32 -9.67 -9.56 8.43
C VAL A 32 -9.93 -8.15 7.90
N VAL A 33 -11.01 -7.52 8.39
CA VAL A 33 -11.38 -6.15 8.00
C VAL A 33 -10.32 -5.14 8.44
N GLU A 34 -9.81 -5.25 9.66
CA GLU A 34 -8.76 -4.35 10.15
C GLU A 34 -7.50 -4.47 9.29
N LEU A 35 -7.06 -5.69 9.00
CA LEU A 35 -5.86 -5.90 8.19
C LEU A 35 -6.06 -5.44 6.73
N SER A 36 -7.24 -5.64 6.14
CA SER A 36 -7.52 -5.13 4.79
C SER A 36 -7.47 -3.61 4.74
N GLN A 37 -8.04 -2.93 5.73
CA GLN A 37 -7.98 -1.47 5.84
C GLN A 37 -6.55 -0.93 6.01
N GLN A 38 -5.70 -1.64 6.76
CA GLN A 38 -4.28 -1.28 6.86
C GLN A 38 -3.55 -1.40 5.52
N ILE A 39 -3.85 -2.43 4.73
CA ILE A 39 -3.32 -2.60 3.36
C ILE A 39 -3.80 -1.46 2.47
N ASP A 40 -5.09 -1.12 2.50
CA ASP A 40 -5.66 -0.04 1.70
C ASP A 40 -5.01 1.31 2.01
N HIS A 41 -4.82 1.63 3.31
CA HIS A 41 -4.15 2.86 3.73
C HIS A 41 -2.71 2.95 3.19
N LEU A 42 -1.99 1.83 3.18
CA LEU A 42 -0.63 1.76 2.63
C LEU A 42 -0.62 2.00 1.11
N VAL A 43 -1.54 1.39 0.38
CA VAL A 43 -1.69 1.57 -1.07
C VAL A 43 -2.00 3.03 -1.42
N VAL A 44 -2.95 3.65 -0.71
CA VAL A 44 -3.30 5.07 -0.91
C VAL A 44 -2.10 5.97 -0.64
N THR A 45 -1.39 5.73 0.48
CA THR A 45 -0.19 6.49 0.83
C THR A 45 0.87 6.41 -0.27
N LEU A 46 1.06 5.22 -0.86
CA LEU A 46 1.98 5.00 -1.96
C LEU A 46 1.60 5.76 -3.23
N GLN A 47 0.33 5.68 -3.61
CA GLN A 47 -0.19 6.38 -4.77
C GLN A 47 -0.02 7.89 -4.62
N GLN A 48 -0.31 8.44 -3.44
CA GLN A 48 -0.11 9.86 -3.14
C GLN A 48 1.36 10.29 -3.25
N ARG A 49 2.29 9.48 -2.73
CA ARG A 49 3.74 9.73 -2.85
C ARG A 49 4.17 9.74 -4.32
N ARG A 50 3.70 8.79 -5.12
CA ARG A 50 4.00 8.70 -6.57
C ARG A 50 3.47 9.90 -7.34
N LEU A 51 2.24 10.33 -7.06
CA LEU A 51 1.62 11.52 -7.65
C LEU A 51 2.41 12.79 -7.29
N LYS A 52 2.81 12.93 -6.02
CA LYS A 52 3.63 14.07 -5.56
C LYS A 52 4.97 14.12 -6.29
N TYR A 53 5.65 12.97 -6.41
CA TYR A 53 6.92 12.86 -7.12
C TYR A 53 6.79 13.29 -8.60
N HIS A 54 5.79 12.78 -9.31
CA HIS A 54 5.52 13.16 -10.70
C HIS A 54 5.21 14.65 -10.84
N ARG A 55 4.44 15.23 -9.91
CA ARG A 55 4.14 16.66 -9.94
C ARG A 55 5.40 17.51 -9.76
N THR A 56 6.28 17.13 -8.83
CA THR A 56 7.54 17.83 -8.60
C THR A 56 8.53 17.69 -9.76
N SER A 57 8.59 16.53 -10.44
CA SER A 57 9.47 16.37 -11.61
C SER A 57 8.99 17.21 -12.80
N LEU A 58 7.69 17.28 -13.04
CA LEU A 58 7.09 18.13 -14.08
C LEU A 58 7.34 19.62 -13.84
N LEU A 59 7.25 20.09 -12.59
CA LEU A 59 7.53 21.48 -12.24
C LEU A 59 9.01 21.84 -12.43
N LYS A 60 9.94 20.94 -12.08
CA LYS A 60 11.38 21.14 -12.33
C LYS A 60 11.69 21.28 -13.82
N ASN A 61 11.12 20.42 -14.66
CA ASN A 61 11.33 20.48 -16.10
C ASN A 61 10.74 21.75 -16.75
N LYS A 62 9.62 22.29 -16.24
CA LYS A 62 9.06 23.57 -16.73
C LYS A 62 9.87 24.81 -16.32
N ALA A 63 10.61 24.76 -15.21
CA ALA A 63 11.42 25.88 -14.73
C ALA A 63 12.83 25.94 -15.36
N SER A 64 13.18 24.96 -16.21
CA SER A 64 14.45 24.89 -16.92
C SER A 64 14.35 25.32 -18.41
N PHE A 65 13.23 25.91 -18.81
CA PHE A 65 13.01 26.54 -20.12
C PHE A 65 12.65 28.00 -19.96
#